data_AF-A0A1V5QK70-F1
#
_entry.id   AF-A0A1V5QK70-F1
#
_cell.length_a   1.000
_cell.length_b   1.000
_cell.length_c   1.000
_cell.angle_alpha   90.00
_cell.angle_beta   90.00
_cell.angle_gamma   90.00
#
_symmetry.space_group_name_H-M   'P 1'
#
loop_
_entity.id
_entity.type
_entity.pdbx_description
1 polymer ?
#
loop_
_entity_poly.entity_id
_entity_poly.type
_entity_poly.pdbx_seq_one_letter_code
_entity_poly.pdbx_strand_id
1 'polypeptide(L)' 'MEVRVDETGAVISVRLLVKVQPECAESALNAARACRFSPALAADGQPVASTLAIAVEL' A
#
# COMPACT_ATOMS: atom_id res chain seq x y z
N MET A 1 -8.02 -0.41 1.53
CA MET A 1 -7.11 0.75 1.51
C MET A 1 -6.40 0.82 0.18
N GLU A 2 -5.97 2.00 -0.22
CA GLU A 2 -5.12 2.25 -1.37
C GLU A 2 -3.69 2.55 -0.88
N VAL A 3 -2.71 1.84 -1.41
CA VAL A 3 -1.29 2.02 -1.07
C VAL A 3 -0.53 2.33 -2.35
N ARG A 4 0.25 3.41 -2.36
CA ARG A 4 1.12 3.76 -3.47
C ARG A 4 2.55 3.38 -3.13
N VAL A 5 3.16 2.64 -4.05
CA VAL A 5 4.51 2.09 -3.94
C VAL A 5 5.35 2.64 -5.09
N ASP A 6 6.60 3.00 -4.80
CA ASP A 6 7.56 3.44 -5.80
C ASP A 6 8.33 2.27 -6.45
N GLU A 7 9.25 2.61 -7.36
CA GLU A 7 10.10 1.67 -8.11
C GLU A 7 11.05 0.86 -7.21
N THR A 8 11.27 1.29 -5.96
CA THR A 8 12.13 0.60 -4.97
C THR A 8 11.34 -0.33 -4.05
N GLY A 9 10.02 -0.33 -4.17
CA GLY A 9 9.12 -1.05 -3.29
C GLY A 9 8.74 -0.29 -2.02
N ALA A 10 9.11 0.98 -1.90
CA ALA A 10 8.80 1.80 -0.72
C ALA A 10 7.40 2.40 -0.83
N VAL A 11 6.69 2.42 0.30
CA VAL A 11 5.36 3.04 0.40
C VAL A 11 5.51 4.55 0.49
N ILE A 12 4.98 5.25 -0.50
CA ILE A 12 5.02 6.72 -0.57
C ILE A 12 3.68 7.35 -0.21
N SER A 13 2.59 6.59 -0.21
CA SER A 13 1.27 7.07 0.21
C SER A 13 0.36 5.92 0.63
N VAL A 14 -0.51 6.18 1.61
CA VAL A 14 -1.57 5.27 2.05
C VAL A 14 -2.86 6.06 2.26
N ARG A 15 -3.96 5.57 1.69
CA ARG A 15 -5.29 6.16 1.82
C ARG A 15 -6.32 5.10 2.18
N LEU A 16 -7.15 5.36 3.18
CA LEU A 16 -8.29 4.49 3.50
C LEU A 16 -9.43 4.75 2.50
N LEU A 17 -9.89 3.70 1.82
CA LEU A 17 -11.00 3.76 0.86
C LEU A 17 -12.36 3.49 1.53
N VAL A 18 -12.37 2.89 2.73
CA VAL A 18 -13.58 2.50 3.47
C VAL A 18 -13.48 2.97 4.92
N LYS A 19 -14.62 3.09 5.59
CA LYS A 19 -14.68 3.17 7.06
C LYS A 19 -14.20 1.84 7.64
N VAL A 20 -12.89 1.70 7.81
CA VAL A 20 -12.32 0.76 8.78
C VAL A 20 -12.91 1.14 10.14
N GLN A 21 -13.17 0.17 11.02
CA GLN A 21 -13.54 0.48 12.40
C GLN A 21 -12.55 1.52 12.94
N PRO A 22 -13.03 2.64 13.52
CA PRO A 22 -12.16 3.76 13.89
C PRO A 22 -11.00 3.32 14.77
N GLU A 23 -11.21 2.35 15.66
CA GLU A 23 -10.19 1.77 16.52
C GLU A 23 -9.03 1.10 15.77
N CYS A 24 -9.25 0.54 14.58
CA CYS A 24 -8.23 -0.17 13.81
C CYS A 24 -7.63 0.68 12.69
N ALA A 25 -8.24 1.82 12.36
CA ALA A 25 -7.84 2.64 11.23
C ALA A 25 -6.38 3.13 11.37
N GLU A 26 -5.98 3.60 12.55
CA GLU A 26 -4.63 4.10 12.80
C GLU A 26 -3.59 2.98 12.76
N SER A 27 -3.87 1.85 13.42
CA SER A 27 -2.99 0.67 13.40
C SER A 27 -2.80 0.11 11.98
N ALA A 28 -3.87 0.03 11.19
CA ALA A 28 -3.81 -0.41 9.80
C ALA A 28 -3.00 0.56 8.92
N LEU A 29 -3.16 1.87 9.12
CA LEU A 29 -2.37 2.89 8.44
C LEU A 29 -0.87 2.79 8.78
N ASN A 30 -0.55 2.65 10.06
CA ASN A 30 0.83 2.52 10.53
C ASN A 30 1.49 1.24 10.02
N ALA A 31 0.77 0.11 10.07
CA ALA A 31 1.26 -1.15 9.52
C ALA A 31 1.55 -1.02 8.01
N ALA A 32 0.61 -0.45 7.23
CA ALA A 32 0.79 -0.28 5.80
C ALA A 32 1.99 0.63 5.45
N ARG A 33 2.24 1.69 6.23
CA ARG A 33 3.40 2.58 6.03
C ARG A 33 4.74 1.93 6.38
N ALA A 34 4.75 0.99 7.32
CA ALA A 34 5.96 0.27 7.71
C ALA A 34 6.32 -0.89 6.75
N CYS A 35 5.38 -1.30 5.90
CA CYS A 35 5.64 -2.35 4.92
C CYS A 35 6.56 -1.88 3.79
N ARG A 36 7.37 -2.81 3.29
CA ARG A 36 8.06 -2.68 2.01
C ARG A 36 7.52 -3.75 1.06
N PHE A 37 7.05 -3.35 -0.10
CA PHE A 37 6.48 -4.24 -1.09
C PHE A 37 7.51 -4.57 -2.16
N SER A 38 7.34 -5.69 -2.86
CA SER A 38 8.07 -5.88 -4.13
C SER A 38 7.46 -4.96 -5.18
N PRO A 39 8.26 -4.14 -5.89
CA PRO A 39 7.73 -3.25 -6.92
C PRO A 39 7.14 -4.08 -8.07
N ALA A 40 6.11 -3.53 -8.72
CA ALA A 40 5.62 -4.09 -9.96
C ALA A 40 6.68 -3.96 -11.05
N LEU A 41 6.78 -4.96 -11.93
CA LEU A 41 7.70 -4.93 -13.06
C LEU A 41 6.91 -4.68 -14.36
N ALA A 42 7.40 -3.79 -15.21
CA ALA A 42 6.92 -3.64 -16.57
C ALA A 42 7.27 -4.87 -17.42
N ALA A 43 6.74 -4.93 -18.65
CA ALA A 43 6.95 -6.06 -19.56
C ALA A 43 8.44 -6.30 -19.92
N ASP A 44 9.29 -5.29 -19.76
CA ASP A 44 10.74 -5.33 -19.96
C ASP A 44 11.54 -5.62 -18.67
N GLY A 45 10.86 -5.85 -17.55
CA GLY A 45 11.47 -6.15 -16.25
C GLY A 45 11.86 -4.92 -15.42
N GLN A 46 11.58 -3.70 -15.89
CA GLN A 46 11.89 -2.49 -15.10
C GLN A 46 10.88 -2.30 -13.96
N PRO A 47 11.33 -1.98 -12.73
CA PRO A 47 10.43 -1.63 -11.64
C PRO A 47 9.63 -0.37 -11.97
N VAL A 48 8.34 -0.39 -11.68
CA VAL A 48 7.43 0.74 -11.90
C VAL A 48 6.62 1.06 -10.66
N ALA A 49 6.41 2.36 -10.43
CA ALA A 49 5.52 2.81 -9.38
C ALA A 49 4.10 2.29 -9.63
N SER A 50 3.45 1.82 -8.57
CA SER A 50 2.17 1.12 -8.66
C SER A 50 1.24 1.49 -7.50
N THR A 51 -0.05 1.34 -7.75
CA THR A 51 -1.11 1.59 -6.76
C THR A 51 -1.80 0.27 -6.46
N LEU A 52 -1.83 -0.10 -5.18
CA LEU A 52 -2.37 -1.36 -4.66
C LEU A 52 -3.68 -1.09 -3.93
N ALA A 53 -4.72 -1.83 -4.27
CA ALA A 53 -5.96 -1.88 -3.50
C ALA A 53 -5.92 -3.11 -2.57
N ILE A 54 -5.78 -2.87 -1.27
CA ILE A 54 -5.69 -3.92 -0.24
C ILE A 54 -6.99 -3.94 0.57
N ALA A 55 -7.74 -5.03 0.51
CA ALA A 55 -8.86 -5.25 1.44
C ALA A 55 -8.28 -5.67 2.80
N VAL A 56 -8.76 -5.05 3.88
CA VAL A 56 -8.43 -5.46 5.25
C VAL A 56 -9.71 -6.02 5.84
N GLU A 57 -9.73 -7.33 6.08
CA GLU A 57 -10.77 -8.00 6.84
C GLU A 57 -10.28 -8.08 8.29
N LEU A 58 -11.10 -7.60 9.23
CA LEU A 58 -10.85 -7.60 10.67
C LEU A 58 -11.79 -8.60 11.34
#